data_AF-A0A5C5XBH0-F1
#
_entry.id   AF-A0A5C5XBH0-F1
#
_cell.length_a   1.000
_cell.length_b   1.000
_cell.length_c   1.000
_cell.angle_alpha   90.00
_cell.angle_beta   90.00
_cell.angle_gamma   90.00
#
_symmetry.space_group_name_H-M   'P 1'
#
loop_
_entity.id
_entity.type
_entity.pdbx_description
1 polymer ?
#
loop_
_entity_poly.entity_id
_entity_poly.type
_entity_poly.pdbx_seq_one_letter_code
_entity_poly.pdbx_strand_id
1 'polypeptide(L)'
;MSLTEQLTETVRSGFAGIWIQTCEPDEALMEMARLCHEQEWQLATWDIDQGFHLAGDNGQNIDATDPLRAVRSFQTLPAANAPTLLALMNFHRFLGSAELVQAISHQLMRGKQQQQFLVILAPVVQLPTELEKLFLCIEHELPQRSQLAEIATSLATEPGELPEGTELDRVLEAADGLTRYEAEGAFSLSLVRQGRLEPEAIWEIKSQTLTRSGLLSLHRGSESFATLGGLDSL
;
A
#
# COMPACT_ATOMS: atom_id res chain seq x y z
N MET A 1 5.50 -6.98 10.91
CA MET A 1 6.85 -6.91 10.27
C MET A 1 6.70 -6.00 9.09
N SER A 2 7.63 -5.08 8.82
CA SER A 2 7.43 -4.12 7.73
C SER A 2 7.30 -4.84 6.38
N LEU A 3 6.65 -4.20 5.41
CA LEU A 3 6.58 -4.71 4.04
C LEU A 3 7.98 -4.96 3.48
N THR A 4 8.92 -4.04 3.72
CA THR A 4 10.30 -4.12 3.23
C THR A 4 11.07 -5.33 3.78
N GLU A 5 10.88 -5.66 5.06
CA GLU A 5 11.48 -6.85 5.69
C GLU A 5 10.94 -8.13 5.05
N GLN A 6 9.61 -8.27 4.99
CA GLN A 6 8.97 -9.46 4.41
C GLN A 6 9.32 -9.63 2.93
N LEU A 7 9.33 -8.55 2.16
CA LEU A 7 9.72 -8.57 0.75
C LEU A 7 11.18 -8.99 0.59
N THR A 8 12.07 -8.51 1.47
CA THR A 8 13.49 -8.88 1.46
C THR A 8 13.69 -10.37 1.71
N GLU A 9 13.03 -10.93 2.72
CA GLU A 9 13.10 -12.35 3.04
C GLU A 9 12.54 -13.22 1.90
N THR A 10 11.45 -12.78 1.28
CA THR A 10 10.78 -13.47 0.18
C THR A 10 11.68 -13.54 -1.06
N VAL A 11 12.28 -12.40 -1.44
CA VAL A 11 13.21 -12.31 -2.58
C VAL A 11 14.44 -13.18 -2.32
N ARG A 12 15.05 -13.08 -1.13
CA ARG A 12 16.25 -13.86 -0.76
C ARG A 12 15.98 -15.36 -0.68
N SER A 13 14.74 -15.74 -0.37
CA SER A 13 14.29 -17.14 -0.35
C SER A 13 13.92 -17.69 -1.74
N GLY A 14 13.98 -16.87 -2.80
CA GLY A 14 13.75 -17.28 -4.18
C GLY A 14 12.28 -17.52 -4.55
N PHE A 15 11.34 -16.93 -3.81
CA PHE A 15 9.93 -16.93 -4.18
C PHE A 15 9.69 -15.90 -5.31
N ALA A 16 9.73 -16.38 -6.55
CA ALA A 16 9.61 -15.52 -7.73
C ALA A 16 8.22 -14.85 -7.89
N GLY A 17 7.18 -15.36 -7.23
CA GLY A 17 5.82 -14.81 -7.29
C GLY A 17 5.42 -14.25 -5.94
N ILE A 18 5.10 -12.96 -5.91
CA ILE A 18 4.77 -12.23 -4.68
C ILE A 18 3.45 -11.49 -4.90
N TRP A 19 2.51 -11.65 -3.98
CA TRP A 19 1.25 -10.92 -3.96
C TRP A 19 1.24 -10.00 -2.76
N ILE A 20 1.19 -8.69 -2.99
CA ILE A 20 1.03 -7.71 -1.92
C ILE A 20 -0.45 -7.33 -1.87
N GLN A 21 -1.13 -7.76 -0.82
CA GLN A 21 -2.49 -7.34 -0.54
C GLN A 21 -2.45 -5.93 0.07
N THR A 22 -2.82 -4.92 -0.72
CA THR A 22 -2.78 -3.51 -0.32
C THR A 22 -3.96 -2.72 -0.90
N CYS A 23 -4.56 -1.86 -0.08
CA CYS A 23 -5.50 -0.84 -0.54
C CYS A 23 -4.80 0.45 -1.02
N GLU A 24 -3.49 0.56 -0.79
CA GLU A 24 -2.64 1.70 -1.14
C GLU A 24 -1.47 1.23 -2.03
N PRO A 25 -1.72 0.93 -3.32
CA PRO A 25 -0.68 0.42 -4.21
C PRO A 25 0.45 1.41 -4.41
N ASP A 26 0.18 2.72 -4.40
CA ASP A 26 1.19 3.76 -4.56
C ASP A 26 2.16 3.81 -3.36
N GLU A 27 1.65 3.66 -2.13
CA GLU A 27 2.49 3.62 -0.92
C GLU A 27 3.36 2.36 -0.89
N ALA A 28 2.75 1.19 -1.14
CA ALA A 28 3.50 -0.06 -1.24
C ALA A 28 4.58 0.01 -2.33
N LEU A 29 4.28 0.63 -3.47
CA LEU A 29 5.26 0.85 -4.54
C LEU A 29 6.39 1.79 -4.10
N MET A 30 6.09 2.86 -3.35
CA MET A 30 7.11 3.77 -2.81
C MET A 30 8.05 3.04 -1.84
N GLU A 31 7.51 2.22 -0.94
CA GLU A 31 8.31 1.38 -0.04
C GLU A 31 9.18 0.38 -0.80
N MET A 32 8.63 -0.26 -1.84
CA MET A 32 9.37 -1.14 -2.74
C MET A 32 10.49 -0.41 -3.48
N ALA A 33 10.24 0.81 -3.98
CA ALA A 33 11.23 1.61 -4.68
C ALA A 33 12.38 2.01 -3.76
N ARG A 34 12.07 2.42 -2.53
CA ARG A 34 13.08 2.69 -1.49
C ARG A 34 13.91 1.45 -1.19
N LEU A 35 13.27 0.30 -0.97
CA LEU A 35 13.97 -0.97 -0.74
C LEU A 35 14.88 -1.33 -1.92
N CYS A 36 14.38 -1.22 -3.15
CA CYS A 36 15.18 -1.54 -4.34
C CYS A 36 16.39 -0.61 -4.45
N HIS A 37 16.24 0.67 -4.13
CA HIS A 37 17.36 1.60 -4.08
C HIS A 37 18.40 1.20 -3.02
N GLU A 38 17.96 0.89 -1.79
CA GLU A 38 18.84 0.49 -0.68
C GLU A 38 19.58 -0.83 -0.92
N GLN A 39 18.95 -1.79 -1.61
CA GLN A 39 19.53 -3.10 -1.91
C GLN A 39 20.21 -3.18 -3.29
N GLU A 40 20.27 -2.05 -4.02
CA GLU A 40 20.75 -1.99 -5.41
C GLU A 40 20.02 -2.96 -6.36
N TRP A 41 18.73 -3.19 -6.11
CA TRP A 41 17.86 -3.98 -6.99
C TRP A 41 17.25 -3.12 -8.08
N GLN A 42 16.85 -3.77 -9.17
CA GLN A 42 16.13 -3.12 -10.26
C GLN A 42 14.62 -3.21 -10.00
N LEU A 43 13.90 -2.11 -10.25
CA LEU A 43 12.46 -2.06 -10.18
C LEU A 43 11.89 -1.70 -11.55
N ALA A 44 11.00 -2.55 -12.04
CA ALA A 44 10.10 -2.27 -13.15
C ALA A 44 8.67 -2.15 -12.63
N THR A 45 7.88 -1.30 -13.28
CA THR A 45 6.47 -1.10 -12.93
C THR A 45 5.60 -1.25 -14.17
N TRP A 46 4.35 -1.63 -13.93
CA TRP A 46 3.34 -1.66 -14.97
C TRP A 46 1.96 -1.39 -14.40
N ASP A 47 1.23 -0.49 -15.07
CA ASP A 47 -0.20 -0.36 -14.97
C ASP A 47 -0.82 -0.19 -16.37
N ILE A 48 -2.14 -0.34 -16.45
CA ILE A 48 -2.86 -0.28 -17.72
C ILE A 48 -2.85 1.11 -18.37
N ASP A 49 -2.73 2.17 -17.59
CA ASP A 49 -2.79 3.56 -18.06
C ASP A 49 -1.41 4.02 -18.54
N GLN A 50 -0.36 3.81 -17.73
CA GLN A 50 1.00 4.26 -18.04
C GLN A 50 1.79 3.21 -18.83
N GLY A 51 1.48 1.92 -18.72
CA GLY A 51 2.22 0.85 -19.38
C GLY A 51 3.49 0.45 -18.63
N PHE A 52 4.44 -0.19 -19.34
CA PHE A 52 5.65 -0.78 -18.74
C PHE A 52 6.77 0.24 -18.61
N HIS A 53 7.34 0.34 -17.42
CA HIS A 53 8.48 1.22 -17.12
C HIS A 53 9.58 0.46 -16.39
N LEU A 54 10.83 0.73 -16.74
CA LEU A 54 12.00 0.27 -16.00
C LEU A 54 12.65 1.49 -15.34
N ALA A 55 12.88 1.43 -14.03
CA ALA A 55 13.52 2.52 -13.31
C ALA A 55 14.91 2.84 -13.90
N GLY A 56 15.12 4.09 -14.29
CA GLY A 56 16.35 4.57 -14.90
C GLY A 56 16.42 4.53 -16.43
N ASP A 57 15.38 4.03 -17.11
CA ASP A 57 15.27 4.10 -18.58
C ASP A 57 14.41 5.31 -19.00
N ASN A 58 14.96 6.20 -19.85
CA ASN A 58 14.31 7.43 -20.33
C ASN A 58 13.41 7.18 -21.56
N GLY A 59 12.70 6.06 -21.56
CA GLY A 59 11.62 5.77 -22.48
C GLY A 59 12.02 4.98 -23.72
N GLN A 60 11.55 3.73 -23.76
CA GLN A 60 10.86 3.23 -24.94
C GLN A 60 9.44 2.86 -24.51
N ASN A 61 8.52 3.76 -24.82
CA ASN A 61 7.09 3.53 -24.81
C ASN A 61 6.77 2.49 -25.90
N ILE A 62 7.10 1.23 -25.61
CA ILE A 62 6.52 0.10 -26.33
C ILE A 62 5.03 0.18 -26.01
N ASP A 63 4.15 -0.04 -27.00
CA ASP A 63 2.71 -0.32 -26.82
C ASP A 63 2.51 -1.43 -25.77
N ALA A 64 2.63 -1.07 -24.51
CA ALA A 64 2.84 -1.97 -23.39
C ALA A 64 1.66 -1.92 -22.43
N THR A 65 0.58 -1.22 -22.77
CA THR A 65 -0.70 -1.26 -22.04
C THR A 65 -1.39 -2.62 -22.14
N ASP A 66 -0.93 -3.51 -23.03
CA ASP A 66 -1.33 -4.92 -23.04
C ASP A 66 -0.67 -5.69 -21.89
N PRO A 67 -1.44 -6.24 -20.92
CA PRO A 67 -0.92 -6.98 -19.79
C PRO A 67 -0.05 -8.18 -20.20
N LEU A 68 -0.37 -8.86 -21.31
CA LEU A 68 0.40 -10.03 -21.75
C LEU A 68 1.77 -9.60 -22.30
N ARG A 69 1.82 -8.46 -22.98
CA ARG A 69 3.09 -7.89 -23.45
C ARG A 69 3.94 -7.44 -22.28
N ALA A 70 3.38 -6.88 -21.21
CA ALA A 70 4.15 -6.50 -20.02
C ALA A 70 4.94 -7.69 -19.43
N VAL A 71 4.26 -8.84 -19.23
CA VAL A 71 4.90 -10.06 -18.72
C VAL A 71 5.97 -10.58 -19.68
N ARG A 72 5.73 -10.52 -20.99
CA ARG A 72 6.70 -10.95 -22.01
C ARG A 72 7.89 -10.01 -22.14
N SER A 73 7.69 -8.70 -22.03
CA SER A 73 8.78 -7.71 -22.04
C SER A 73 9.70 -7.95 -20.86
N PHE A 74 9.14 -8.23 -19.69
CA PHE A 74 9.93 -8.59 -18.51
C PHE A 74 10.75 -9.87 -18.71
N GLN A 75 10.18 -10.90 -19.36
CA GLN A 75 10.92 -12.11 -19.76
C GLN A 75 12.12 -11.83 -20.68
N THR A 76 12.11 -10.74 -21.44
CA THR A 76 13.22 -10.41 -22.36
C THR A 76 14.34 -9.60 -21.72
N LEU A 77 14.13 -9.10 -20.49
CA LEU A 77 15.19 -8.39 -19.78
C LEU A 77 16.39 -9.32 -19.58
N PRO A 78 17.61 -8.83 -19.85
CA PRO A 78 18.81 -9.62 -19.61
C PRO A 78 18.90 -9.97 -18.12
N ALA A 79 19.50 -11.13 -17.82
CA ALA A 79 19.81 -11.47 -16.44
C ALA A 79 20.73 -10.37 -15.88
N ALA A 80 20.22 -9.64 -14.89
CA ALA A 80 20.98 -8.62 -14.19
C ALA A 80 21.89 -9.27 -13.13
N ASN A 81 22.94 -8.55 -12.72
CA ASN A 81 23.78 -8.97 -11.60
C ASN A 81 23.05 -8.87 -10.24
N ALA A 82 21.91 -8.18 -10.21
CA ALA A 82 21.09 -7.94 -9.04
C ALA A 82 19.63 -8.37 -9.30
N PRO A 83 18.87 -8.71 -8.24
CA PRO A 83 17.43 -8.96 -8.35
C PRO A 83 16.67 -7.87 -9.11
N THR A 84 15.73 -8.29 -9.95
CA THR A 84 14.81 -7.39 -10.67
C THR A 84 13.38 -7.71 -10.26
N LEU A 85 12.67 -6.71 -9.74
CA LEU A 85 11.27 -6.81 -9.35
C LEU A 85 10.40 -6.15 -10.42
N LEU A 86 9.32 -6.80 -10.83
CA LEU A 86 8.25 -6.20 -11.62
C LEU A 86 7.02 -6.01 -10.75
N ALA A 87 6.68 -4.76 -10.43
CA ALA A 87 5.45 -4.38 -9.75
C ALA A 87 4.32 -4.22 -10.77
N LEU A 88 3.25 -5.00 -10.59
CA LEU A 88 2.06 -5.00 -11.44
C LEU A 88 0.87 -4.46 -10.65
N MET A 89 0.45 -3.23 -10.92
CA MET A 89 -0.62 -2.57 -10.19
C MET A 89 -1.99 -3.05 -10.68
N ASN A 90 -2.87 -3.45 -9.75
CA ASN A 90 -4.22 -3.91 -10.02
C ASN A 90 -4.31 -5.09 -11.02
N PHE A 91 -3.25 -5.89 -11.13
CA PHE A 91 -3.15 -6.94 -12.15
C PHE A 91 -4.15 -8.08 -11.98
N HIS A 92 -4.71 -8.24 -10.78
CA HIS A 92 -5.80 -9.19 -10.46
C HIS A 92 -6.98 -9.09 -11.44
N ARG A 93 -7.23 -7.91 -12.03
CA ARG A 93 -8.28 -7.69 -13.03
C ARG A 93 -8.07 -8.46 -14.34
N PHE A 94 -6.85 -8.87 -14.67
CA PHE A 94 -6.49 -9.50 -15.95
C PHE A 94 -6.29 -11.01 -15.85
N LEU A 95 -6.33 -11.59 -14.65
CA LEU A 95 -6.06 -13.02 -14.41
C LEU A 95 -7.18 -13.97 -14.89
N GLY A 96 -8.15 -13.48 -15.66
CA GLY A 96 -9.18 -14.29 -16.32
C GLY A 96 -8.75 -14.87 -17.69
N SER A 97 -7.63 -14.43 -18.27
CA SER A 97 -7.11 -14.96 -19.54
C SER A 97 -6.19 -16.15 -19.32
N ALA A 98 -6.46 -17.25 -20.02
CA ALA A 98 -5.63 -18.44 -20.00
C ALA A 98 -4.20 -18.16 -20.52
N GLU A 99 -4.06 -17.30 -21.53
CA GLU A 99 -2.74 -16.91 -22.04
C GLU A 99 -1.91 -16.17 -20.99
N LEU A 100 -2.54 -15.31 -20.19
CA LEU A 100 -1.87 -14.59 -19.10
C LEU A 100 -1.46 -15.51 -17.96
N VAL A 101 -2.37 -16.40 -17.53
CA VAL A 101 -2.06 -17.39 -16.48
C VAL A 101 -0.88 -18.26 -16.88
N GLN A 102 -0.86 -18.75 -18.13
CA GLN A 102 0.25 -19.54 -18.65
C GLN A 102 1.55 -18.73 -18.71
N ALA A 103 1.48 -17.47 -19.18
CA ALA A 103 2.66 -16.60 -19.29
C ALA A 103 3.26 -16.29 -17.91
N ILE A 104 2.43 -16.01 -16.91
CA ILE A 104 2.87 -15.80 -15.52
C ILE A 104 3.51 -17.08 -14.97
N SER A 105 2.84 -18.23 -15.09
CA SER A 105 3.39 -19.51 -14.61
C SER A 105 4.79 -19.77 -15.19
N HIS A 106 4.97 -19.59 -16.49
CA HIS A 106 6.29 -19.69 -17.13
C HIS A 106 7.29 -18.66 -16.61
N GLN A 107 6.87 -17.40 -16.42
CA GLN A 107 7.74 -16.37 -15.88
C GLN A 107 8.21 -16.69 -14.46
N LEU A 108 7.34 -17.21 -13.59
CA LEU A 108 7.71 -17.56 -12.22
C LEU A 108 8.73 -18.70 -12.18
N MET A 109 8.57 -19.71 -13.04
CA MET A 109 9.52 -20.82 -13.13
C MET A 109 10.89 -20.36 -13.63
N ARG A 110 10.92 -19.49 -14.64
CA ARG A 110 12.15 -18.93 -15.21
C ARG A 110 12.81 -17.93 -14.25
N GLY A 111 12.01 -17.10 -13.58
CA GLY A 111 12.46 -15.99 -12.75
C GLY A 111 13.30 -16.45 -11.55
N LYS A 112 13.03 -17.64 -11.01
CA LYS A 112 13.86 -18.26 -9.96
C LYS A 112 15.34 -18.39 -10.35
N GLN A 113 15.62 -18.69 -11.61
CA GLN A 113 17.00 -18.84 -12.11
C GLN A 113 17.62 -17.50 -12.49
N GLN A 114 16.80 -16.52 -12.89
CA GLN A 114 17.23 -15.24 -13.43
C GLN A 114 17.18 -14.09 -12.41
N GLN A 115 16.87 -14.39 -11.13
CA GLN A 115 16.65 -13.39 -10.08
C GLN A 115 15.59 -12.35 -10.49
N GLN A 116 14.55 -12.81 -11.19
CA GLN A 116 13.42 -11.99 -11.60
C GLN A 116 12.20 -12.36 -10.78
N PHE A 117 11.58 -11.34 -10.19
CA PHE A 117 10.48 -11.48 -9.24
C PHE A 117 9.29 -10.69 -9.75
N LEU A 118 8.13 -11.31 -9.80
CA LEU A 118 6.88 -10.71 -10.22
C LEU A 118 6.04 -10.42 -8.97
N VAL A 119 5.69 -9.16 -8.78
CA VAL A 119 4.99 -8.65 -7.61
C VAL A 119 3.65 -8.08 -8.06
N ILE A 120 2.54 -8.64 -7.60
CA ILE A 120 1.19 -8.11 -7.89
C ILE A 120 0.71 -7.29 -6.70
N LEU A 121 0.30 -6.05 -6.94
CA LEU A 121 -0.29 -5.17 -5.93
C LEU A 121 -1.80 -5.09 -6.16
N ALA A 122 -2.59 -5.49 -5.16
CA ALA A 122 -4.04 -5.52 -5.26
C ALA A 122 -4.74 -5.46 -3.89
N PRO A 123 -5.95 -4.87 -3.78
CA PRO A 123 -6.68 -4.81 -2.52
C PRO A 123 -7.29 -6.14 -2.07
N VAL A 124 -7.35 -7.12 -2.99
CA VAL A 124 -7.95 -8.44 -2.77
C VAL A 124 -7.00 -9.50 -3.28
N VAL A 125 -7.03 -10.72 -2.71
CA VAL A 125 -6.30 -11.87 -3.26
C VAL A 125 -7.26 -12.68 -4.13
N GLN A 126 -7.04 -12.64 -5.45
CA GLN A 126 -7.86 -13.34 -6.46
C GLN A 126 -6.96 -14.09 -7.45
N LEU A 127 -6.28 -15.12 -6.96
CA LEU A 127 -5.41 -15.96 -7.77
C LEU A 127 -6.19 -17.11 -8.40
N PRO A 128 -6.01 -17.39 -9.71
CA PRO A 128 -6.42 -18.65 -10.32
C PRO A 128 -5.71 -19.84 -9.65
N THR A 129 -6.38 -20.99 -9.57
CA THR A 129 -5.88 -22.19 -8.88
C THR A 129 -4.52 -22.67 -9.41
N GLU A 130 -4.21 -22.43 -10.67
CA GLU A 130 -2.92 -22.74 -11.29
C GLU A 130 -1.76 -21.90 -10.70
N LEU A 131 -2.04 -20.70 -10.18
CA LEU A 131 -1.05 -19.77 -9.64
C LEU A 131 -1.01 -19.74 -8.11
N GLU A 132 -2.04 -20.23 -7.42
CA GLU A 132 -2.14 -20.20 -5.94
C GLU A 132 -0.87 -20.69 -5.22
N LYS A 133 -0.29 -21.80 -5.67
CA LYS A 133 0.92 -22.39 -5.05
C LYS A 133 2.23 -21.75 -5.50
N LEU A 134 2.18 -20.84 -6.47
CA LEU A 134 3.35 -20.18 -7.05
C LEU A 134 3.58 -18.78 -6.45
N PHE A 135 2.60 -18.24 -5.72
CA PHE A 135 2.68 -16.94 -5.08
C PHE A 135 2.78 -17.06 -3.56
N LEU A 136 3.63 -16.22 -2.96
CA LEU A 136 3.57 -15.90 -1.55
C LEU A 136 2.73 -14.63 -1.37
N CYS A 137 1.77 -14.65 -0.45
CA CYS A 137 0.95 -13.48 -0.13
C CYS A 137 1.52 -12.75 1.08
N ILE A 138 1.69 -11.43 0.94
CA ILE A 138 2.14 -10.49 1.95
C ILE A 138 1.01 -9.48 2.17
N GLU A 139 0.63 -9.26 3.42
CA GLU A 139 -0.32 -8.21 3.78
C GLU A 139 0.43 -6.89 3.98
N HIS A 140 -0.01 -5.83 3.31
CA HIS A 140 0.50 -4.48 3.52
C HIS A 140 -0.23 -3.85 4.69
N GLU A 141 0.46 -3.73 5.82
CA GLU A 141 -0.06 -3.11 7.04
C GLU A 141 -0.35 -1.62 6.82
N LEU A 142 -1.33 -1.09 7.56
CA LEU A 142 -1.62 0.35 7.60
C LEU A 142 -0.44 1.14 8.20
N PRO A 143 -0.33 2.46 7.93
CA PRO A 143 0.76 3.27 8.44
C PRO A 143 0.85 3.21 9.96
N GLN A 144 2.06 2.99 10.46
CA GLN A 144 2.34 2.98 11.89
C GLN A 144 2.32 4.41 12.46
N ARG A 145 2.25 4.52 13.78
CA ARG A 145 2.25 5.81 14.51
C ARG A 145 3.40 6.74 14.08
N SER A 146 4.59 6.22 13.84
CA SER A 146 5.74 7.01 13.37
C SER A 146 5.49 7.59 11.98
N GLN A 147 4.97 6.79 11.04
CA GLN A 147 4.61 7.25 9.70
C GLN A 147 3.48 8.28 9.76
N LEU A 148 2.46 8.08 10.61
CA LEU A 148 1.41 9.08 10.83
C LEU A 148 1.97 10.41 11.37
N ALA A 149 2.97 10.36 12.25
CA ALA A 149 3.64 11.56 12.75
C ALA A 149 4.44 12.28 11.66
N GLU A 150 5.11 11.53 10.77
CA GLU A 150 5.79 12.10 9.60
C GLU A 150 4.81 12.77 8.64
N ILE A 151 3.64 12.16 8.40
CA ILE A 151 2.57 12.75 7.59
C ILE A 151 2.03 14.04 8.24
N ALA A 152 1.76 14.01 9.55
CA ALA A 152 1.29 15.19 10.27
C ALA A 152 2.31 16.34 10.19
N THR A 153 3.60 16.02 10.36
CA THR A 153 4.70 16.99 10.30
C THR A 153 4.93 17.53 8.89
N SER A 154 4.74 16.71 7.86
CA SER A 154 4.92 17.15 6.46
C SER A 154 3.79 18.08 6.00
N LEU A 155 2.59 17.95 6.57
CA LEU A 155 1.43 18.79 6.26
C LEU A 155 1.34 20.06 7.11
N ALA A 156 1.62 19.98 8.41
CA ALA A 156 1.56 21.10 9.34
C ALA A 156 2.87 21.90 9.32
N THR A 157 2.99 22.78 8.33
CA THR A 157 4.24 23.51 8.04
C THR A 157 4.31 24.88 8.70
N GLU A 158 3.17 25.46 9.11
CA GLU A 158 3.13 26.78 9.73
C GLU A 158 3.19 26.71 11.28
N PRO A 159 3.72 27.75 11.95
CA PRO A 159 3.78 27.80 13.40
C PRO A 159 2.40 27.69 14.05
N GLY A 160 2.25 26.72 14.96
CA GLY A 160 1.00 26.50 15.70
C GLY A 160 0.03 25.50 15.07
N GLU A 161 0.30 25.04 13.83
CA GLU A 161 -0.52 24.02 13.16
C GLU A 161 -0.34 22.62 13.77
N LEU A 162 0.90 22.27 14.12
CA LEU A 162 1.26 21.00 14.72
C LEU A 162 1.15 21.10 16.26
N PRO A 163 0.26 20.33 16.91
CA PRO A 163 0.24 20.23 18.36
C PRO A 163 1.49 19.53 18.91
N GLU A 164 1.78 19.75 20.19
CA GLU A 164 2.94 19.15 20.87
C GLU A 164 2.50 18.28 22.06
N GLY A 165 3.37 17.35 22.47
CA GLY A 165 3.15 16.50 23.62
C GLY A 165 1.85 15.69 23.55
N THR A 166 1.05 15.75 24.59
CA THR A 166 -0.17 14.95 24.74
C THR A 166 -1.26 15.26 23.70
N GLU A 167 -1.27 16.45 23.13
CA GLU A 167 -2.24 16.82 22.08
C GLU A 167 -1.87 16.17 20.74
N LEU A 168 -0.58 16.12 20.41
CA LEU A 168 -0.09 15.36 19.26
C LEU A 168 -0.42 13.88 19.41
N ASP A 169 -0.23 13.33 20.61
CA ASP A 169 -0.53 11.92 20.86
C ASP A 169 -1.99 11.57 20.58
N ARG A 170 -2.92 12.47 20.93
CA ARG A 170 -4.36 12.31 20.64
C ARG A 170 -4.68 12.41 19.16
N VAL A 171 -3.99 13.28 18.43
CA VAL A 171 -4.12 13.40 16.97
C VAL A 171 -3.70 12.10 16.29
N LEU A 172 -2.56 11.54 16.70
CA LEU A 172 -2.05 10.27 16.16
C LEU A 172 -2.94 9.08 16.55
N GLU A 173 -3.47 9.05 17.78
CA GLU A 173 -4.45 8.05 18.20
C GLU A 173 -5.76 8.14 17.39
N ALA A 174 -6.22 9.35 17.07
CA ALA A 174 -7.41 9.52 16.24
C ALA A 174 -7.20 9.02 14.80
N ALA A 175 -5.99 9.19 14.27
CA ALA A 175 -5.60 8.76 12.93
C ALA A 175 -5.23 7.26 12.85
N ASP A 176 -5.07 6.58 13.97
CA ASP A 176 -4.75 5.16 14.00
C ASP A 176 -5.81 4.32 13.26
N GLY A 177 -5.37 3.37 12.45
CA GLY A 177 -6.25 2.56 11.60
C GLY A 177 -6.83 3.26 10.37
N LEU A 178 -6.36 4.46 10.03
CA LEU A 178 -6.59 5.07 8.72
C LEU A 178 -5.51 4.63 7.74
N THR A 179 -5.86 4.58 6.46
CA THR A 179 -4.85 4.48 5.40
C THR A 179 -4.05 5.80 5.31
N ARG A 180 -2.86 5.80 4.68
CA ARG A 180 -2.11 7.05 4.46
C ARG A 180 -2.97 8.12 3.76
N TYR A 181 -3.67 7.74 2.69
CA TYR A 181 -4.54 8.65 1.95
C TYR A 181 -5.64 9.25 2.84
N GLU A 182 -6.25 8.43 3.69
CA GLU A 182 -7.26 8.89 4.64
C GLU A 182 -6.67 9.81 5.72
N ALA A 183 -5.48 9.48 6.24
CA ALA A 183 -4.78 10.30 7.24
C ALA A 183 -4.38 11.67 6.67
N GLU A 184 -3.80 11.70 5.46
CA GLU A 184 -3.45 12.94 4.75
C GLU A 184 -4.69 13.82 4.54
N GLY A 185 -5.79 13.22 4.08
CA GLY A 185 -7.07 13.92 3.92
C GLY A 185 -7.62 14.46 5.25
N ALA A 186 -7.54 13.67 6.33
CA ALA A 186 -8.00 14.06 7.65
C ALA A 186 -7.20 15.21 8.27
N PHE A 187 -5.87 15.15 8.19
CA PHE A 187 -5.00 16.21 8.66
C PHE A 187 -5.18 17.49 7.84
N SER A 188 -5.23 17.38 6.51
CA SER A 188 -5.47 18.54 5.63
C SER A 188 -6.80 19.22 5.93
N LEU A 189 -7.86 18.44 6.13
CA LEU A 189 -9.17 18.97 6.48
C LEU A 189 -9.17 19.69 7.84
N SER A 190 -8.44 19.15 8.83
CA SER A 190 -8.28 19.78 10.14
C SER A 190 -7.55 21.12 10.03
N LEU A 191 -6.45 21.18 9.27
CA LEU A 191 -5.71 22.42 9.04
C LEU A 191 -6.60 23.47 8.37
N VAL A 192 -7.37 23.10 7.35
CA VAL A 192 -8.27 24.02 6.64
C VAL A 192 -9.38 24.57 7.56
N ARG A 193 -9.92 23.75 8.46
CA ARG A 193 -11.07 24.12 9.30
C ARG A 193 -10.66 24.85 10.58
N GLN A 194 -9.58 24.42 11.23
CA GLN A 194 -9.18 24.91 12.55
C GLN A 194 -7.85 25.67 12.54
N GLY A 195 -7.09 25.66 11.44
CA GLY A 195 -5.73 26.19 11.40
C GLY A 195 -4.75 25.41 12.27
N ARG A 196 -5.14 24.20 12.69
CA ARG A 196 -4.40 23.29 13.58
C ARG A 196 -4.90 21.87 13.44
N LEU A 197 -4.03 20.89 13.68
CA LEU A 197 -4.45 19.50 13.79
C LEU A 197 -5.23 19.26 15.08
N GLU A 198 -6.48 18.85 14.94
CA GLU A 198 -7.42 18.62 16.02
C GLU A 198 -8.03 17.20 15.91
N PRO A 199 -8.01 16.39 16.99
CA PRO A 199 -8.52 15.02 16.96
C PRO A 199 -9.98 14.90 16.51
N GLU A 200 -10.80 15.92 16.81
CA GLU A 200 -12.24 15.91 16.50
C GLU A 200 -12.51 15.86 14.99
N ALA A 201 -11.73 16.60 14.20
CA ALA A 201 -11.84 16.63 12.74
C ALA A 201 -11.48 15.27 12.13
N ILE A 202 -10.45 14.62 12.67
CA ILE A 202 -9.99 13.30 12.22
C ILE A 202 -11.03 12.22 12.54
N TRP A 203 -11.61 12.27 13.74
CA TRP A 203 -12.67 11.34 14.16
C TRP A 203 -13.94 11.46 13.29
N GLU A 204 -14.20 12.63 12.73
CA GLU A 204 -15.33 12.83 11.80
C GLU A 204 -15.12 12.09 10.48
N ILE A 205 -13.90 12.05 9.94
CA ILE A 205 -13.60 11.26 8.73
C ILE A 205 -13.73 9.78 9.03
N LYS A 206 -13.14 9.32 10.14
CA LYS A 206 -13.21 7.91 10.55
C LYS A 206 -14.66 7.44 10.71
N SER A 207 -15.53 8.29 11.29
CA SER A 207 -16.95 7.96 11.43
C SER A 207 -17.70 7.92 10.09
N GLN A 208 -17.38 8.81 9.16
CA GLN A 208 -17.96 8.81 7.81
C GLN A 208 -17.55 7.57 7.00
N THR A 209 -16.31 7.10 7.12
CA THR A 209 -15.85 5.86 6.47
C THR A 209 -16.56 4.64 7.04
N LEU A 210 -16.65 4.54 8.37
CA LEU A 210 -17.30 3.40 9.05
C LEU A 210 -18.80 3.31 8.74
N THR A 211 -19.51 4.45 8.72
CA THR A 211 -20.95 4.48 8.41
C THR A 211 -21.25 4.18 6.94
N ARG A 212 -20.34 4.52 6.01
CA ARG A 212 -20.48 4.20 4.57
C ARG A 212 -20.55 2.70 4.29
N SER A 213 -19.97 1.86 5.15
CA SER A 213 -20.07 0.40 5.03
C SER A 213 -21.51 -0.13 5.19
N GLY A 214 -22.42 0.66 5.76
CA GLY A 214 -23.81 0.27 6.02
C GLY A 214 -23.99 -0.78 7.13
N LEU A 215 -22.89 -1.29 7.70
CA LEU A 215 -22.90 -2.34 8.72
C LEU A 215 -22.87 -1.78 10.15
N LEU A 216 -22.53 -0.49 10.31
CA LEU A 216 -22.30 0.15 11.60
C LEU A 216 -23.00 1.51 11.66
N SER A 217 -23.73 1.75 12.75
CA SER A 217 -24.24 3.07 13.13
C SER A 217 -23.41 3.61 14.30
N LEU A 218 -22.76 4.75 14.11
CA LEU A 218 -21.98 5.41 15.16
C LEU A 218 -22.86 6.41 15.93
N HIS A 219 -22.95 6.23 17.24
CA HIS A 219 -23.60 7.18 18.13
C HIS A 219 -22.53 7.97 18.90
N ARG A 220 -22.40 9.28 18.63
CA ARG A 220 -21.61 10.18 19.48
C ARG A 220 -22.47 10.59 20.68
N GLY A 221 -22.31 9.90 21.81
CA GLY A 221 -22.89 10.36 23.07
C GLY A 221 -22.14 11.58 23.57
N SER A 222 -22.85 12.69 23.82
CA SER A 222 -22.34 13.82 24.60
C SER A 222 -22.48 13.58 26.11
N GLU A 223 -22.79 12.34 26.51
CA GLU A 223 -23.07 11.96 27.89
C GLU A 223 -21.77 11.84 28.67
N SER A 224 -21.72 12.50 29.83
CA SER A 224 -20.62 12.33 30.78
C SER A 224 -20.91 11.12 31.68
N PHE A 225 -19.90 10.62 32.40
CA PHE A 225 -20.13 9.58 33.42
C PHE A 225 -21.20 9.98 34.45
N ALA A 226 -21.40 11.28 34.71
CA ALA A 226 -22.45 11.79 35.59
C ALA A 226 -23.86 11.74 34.97
N THR A 227 -23.96 11.56 33.65
CA THR A 227 -25.21 11.50 32.88
C THR A 227 -25.67 10.06 32.65
N LEU A 228 -24.78 9.08 32.86
CA LEU A 228 -25.07 7.66 32.79
C LEU A 228 -25.76 7.19 34.08
N GLY A 229 -27.08 6.99 34.03
CA GLY A 229 -27.86 6.51 35.17
C GLY A 229 -27.41 5.13 35.65
N GLY A 230 -27.25 4.97 36.98
CA GLY A 230 -26.89 3.70 37.62
C GLY A 230 -25.50 3.64 38.27
N LEU A 231 -24.73 4.73 38.22
CA LEU A 231 -23.40 4.83 38.85
C LEU A 231 -23.41 5.27 40.32
N ASP A 232 -24.57 5.61 40.90
CA ASP A 232 -24.70 5.99 42.32
C ASP A 232 -24.53 4.82 43.31
N SER A 233 -24.27 3.60 42.81
CA SER A 233 -24.22 2.35 43.61
C SER A 233 -22.89 1.58 43.49
N LEU A 234 -21.83 2.20 42.96
CA LEU A 234 -20.49 1.62 42.85
C LEU A 234 -19.46 2.40 43.68
#